data_AF-A0A409V662-F1
#
_entry.id   AF-A0A409V662-F1
#
_cell.length_a   1.000
_cell.length_b   1.000
_cell.length_c   1.000
_cell.angle_alpha   90.00
_cell.angle_beta   90.00
_cell.angle_gamma   90.00
#
_symmetry.space_group_name_H-M   'P 1'
#
loop_
_entity.id
_entity.type
_entity.pdbx_description
1 polymer ?
#
loop_
_entity_poly.entity_id
_entity_poly.type
_entity_poly.pdbx_seq_one_letter_code
_entity_poly.pdbx_strand_id
1 'polypeptide(L)'
;MPQEFNVLQCYKCQTFQVHQVKKSTKWNCKLCGENQSIKKVFGRGSGYDCRQHVQKLNLLRAEQGNRDTVENQCGSSTDVNQSRCSFQQ
;
A
#
# COMPACT_ATOMS: atom_id res chain seq x y z
N MET A 1 -4.51 -7.49 -23.88
CA MET A 1 -3.49 -7.90 -22.88
C MET A 1 -3.83 -7.25 -21.55
N PRO A 2 -3.85 -7.99 -20.43
CA PRO A 2 -4.16 -7.43 -19.12
C PRO A 2 -3.09 -6.42 -18.70
N GLN A 3 -3.55 -5.27 -18.18
CA GLN A 3 -2.68 -4.19 -17.77
C GLN A 3 -2.12 -4.47 -16.37
N GLU A 4 -0.80 -4.58 -16.26
CA GLU A 4 -0.15 -4.79 -14.97
C GLU A 4 0.04 -3.48 -14.20
N PHE A 5 -0.07 -3.57 -12.87
CA PHE A 5 0.16 -2.48 -11.94
C PHE A 5 1.16 -2.89 -10.86
N ASN A 6 1.90 -1.89 -10.38
CA ASN A 6 2.87 -2.00 -9.31
C ASN A 6 2.50 -1.07 -8.16
N VAL A 7 2.91 -1.42 -6.96
CA VAL A 7 2.86 -0.56 -5.78
C VAL A 7 4.25 -0.03 -5.48
N LEU A 8 4.37 1.30 -5.39
CA LEU A 8 5.61 2.03 -5.19
C LEU A 8 5.51 2.94 -3.98
N GLN A 9 6.63 3.18 -3.30
CA GLN A 9 6.74 4.10 -2.18
C GLN A 9 7.47 5.38 -2.60
N CYS A 10 6.92 6.53 -2.24
CA CYS A 10 7.57 7.83 -2.46
C CYS A 10 8.78 8.01 -1.51
N TYR A 11 9.94 8.46 -2.00
CA TYR A 11 11.10 8.71 -1.13
C TYR A 11 10.90 9.90 -0.17
N LYS A 12 10.11 10.91 -0.58
CA LYS A 12 9.92 12.16 0.18
C LYS A 12 8.81 12.06 1.21
N CYS A 13 7.59 11.73 0.76
CA CYS A 13 6.42 11.66 1.64
C CYS A 13 6.12 10.25 2.14
N GLN A 14 6.89 9.23 1.73
CA GLN A 14 6.75 7.83 2.15
C GLN A 14 5.38 7.18 1.86
N THR A 15 4.48 7.88 1.16
CA THR A 15 3.19 7.34 0.76
C THR A 15 3.34 6.28 -0.33
N PHE A 16 2.56 5.21 -0.19
CA PHE A 16 2.42 4.17 -1.19
C PHE A 16 1.40 4.54 -2.26
N GLN A 17 1.72 4.26 -3.52
CA GLN A 17 0.89 4.60 -4.68
C GLN A 17 0.88 3.47 -5.69
N VAL A 18 -0.26 3.33 -6.36
CA VAL A 18 -0.41 2.42 -7.49
C VAL A 18 0.12 3.11 -8.75
N HIS A 19 0.97 2.41 -9.49
CA HIS A 19 1.49 2.86 -10.77
C HIS A 19 1.32 1.76 -11.83
N GLN A 20 0.82 2.12 -12.99
CA GLN A 20 0.77 1.21 -14.14
C GLN A 20 2.18 0.89 -14.62
N VAL A 21 2.47 -0.37 -14.91
CA VAL A 21 3.80 -0.74 -15.42
C VAL A 21 4.02 -0.12 -16.78
N LYS A 22 5.07 0.69 -16.89
CA LYS A 22 5.56 1.27 -18.13
C LYS A 22 6.98 0.77 -18.38
N LYS A 23 7.45 0.90 -19.62
CA LYS A 23 8.86 0.61 -19.97
C LYS A 23 9.84 1.58 -19.29
N SER A 24 9.37 2.80 -18.97
CA SER A 24 10.17 3.79 -18.24
C SER A 24 10.17 3.48 -16.75
N THR A 25 11.34 3.62 -16.13
CA THR A 25 11.54 3.48 -14.68
C THR A 25 11.27 4.77 -13.91
N LYS A 26 10.88 5.86 -14.59
CA LYS A 26 10.57 7.15 -13.96
C LYS A 26 9.08 7.28 -13.67
N TRP A 27 8.73 7.78 -12.50
CA TRP A 27 7.37 8.06 -12.08
C TRP A 27 7.31 9.33 -11.21
N ASN A 28 6.13 9.91 -11.08
CA ASN A 28 5.90 11.11 -10.28
C ASN A 28 4.96 10.78 -9.11
N CYS A 29 5.29 11.26 -7.92
CA CYS A 29 4.44 11.15 -6.75
C CYS A 29 3.28 12.14 -6.84
N LYS A 30 2.03 11.66 -6.89
CA LYS A 30 0.84 12.52 -7.03
C LYS A 30 0.54 13.41 -5.84
N LEU A 31 1.12 13.12 -4.68
CA LEU A 31 0.88 13.90 -3.45
C LEU A 31 1.90 15.02 -3.26
N CYS A 32 3.20 14.74 -3.46
CA CYS A 32 4.25 15.72 -3.22
C CYS A 32 4.86 16.29 -4.50
N GLY A 33 4.47 15.78 -5.68
CA GLY A 33 4.93 16.27 -6.98
C GLY A 33 6.35 15.91 -7.37
N GLU A 34 7.06 15.10 -6.58
CA GLU A 34 8.47 14.76 -6.86
C GLU A 34 8.62 13.71 -7.95
N ASN A 35 9.59 13.92 -8.83
CA ASN A 35 10.00 12.97 -9.87
C ASN A 35 11.01 11.96 -9.32
N GLN A 36 10.72 10.67 -9.50
CA GLN A 36 11.47 9.59 -8.85
C GLN A 36 11.70 8.43 -9.81
N SER A 37 12.73 7.64 -9.54
CA SER A 37 12.92 6.35 -10.19
C SER A 37 12.33 5.21 -9.35
N ILE A 38 11.87 4.16 -10.02
CA ILE A 38 11.45 2.91 -9.39
C ILE A 38 12.70 2.20 -8.88
N LYS A 39 12.90 2.19 -7.55
CA LYS A 39 13.98 1.45 -6.89
C LYS A 39 13.51 0.11 -6.32
N LYS A 40 12.31 0.11 -5.71
CA LYS A 40 11.71 -1.06 -5.05
C LYS A 40 10.23 -1.12 -5.40
N VAL A 41 9.76 -2.32 -5.69
CA VAL A 41 8.35 -2.63 -5.93
C VAL A 41 7.83 -3.41 -4.72
N PHE A 42 6.79 -2.90 -4.08
CA PHE A 42 6.21 -3.48 -2.85
C PHE A 42 5.09 -4.47 -3.15
N GLY A 43 4.49 -4.39 -4.33
CA GLY A 43 3.48 -5.32 -4.81
C GLY A 43 3.30 -5.19 -6.32
N ARG A 44 2.85 -6.25 -6.97
CA ARG A 44 2.55 -6.30 -8.41
C ARG A 44 1.35 -7.18 -8.64
N GLY A 45 0.46 -6.79 -9.55
CA GLY A 45 -0.71 -7.59 -9.89
C GLY A 45 -1.78 -6.79 -10.61
N SER A 46 -3.03 -7.18 -10.39
CA SER A 46 -4.19 -6.47 -10.94
C SER A 46 -4.35 -5.09 -10.28
N GLY A 47 -5.05 -4.18 -10.95
CA GLY A 47 -5.35 -2.87 -10.38
C GLY A 47 -6.18 -2.94 -9.11
N TYR A 48 -7.02 -3.97 -8.95
CA TYR A 48 -7.81 -4.18 -7.74
C TYR A 48 -6.92 -4.56 -6.54
N ASP A 49 -6.08 -5.58 -6.72
CA ASP A 49 -5.18 -6.06 -5.66
C ASP A 49 -4.20 -4.96 -5.23
N CYS A 50 -3.67 -4.21 -6.20
CA CYS A 50 -2.75 -3.11 -5.92
C CYS A 50 -3.42 -1.97 -5.12
N ARG A 51 -4.70 -1.66 -5.38
CA ARG A 51 -5.44 -0.65 -4.62
C ARG A 51 -5.66 -1.09 -3.17
N GLN A 52 -6.07 -2.35 -2.97
CA GLN A 52 -6.23 -2.92 -1.62
C GLN A 52 -4.90 -2.92 -0.85
N HIS A 53 -3.81 -3.30 -1.52
CA HIS A 53 -2.48 -3.30 -0.92
C HIS A 53 -2.01 -1.89 -0.53
N VAL A 54 -2.20 -0.90 -1.41
CA VAL A 54 -1.87 0.51 -1.11
C VAL A 54 -2.68 1.05 0.07
N GLN A 55 -3.97 0.72 0.14
CA GLN A 55 -4.82 1.13 1.25
C GLN A 55 -4.25 0.58 2.58
N LYS A 56 -3.95 -0.72 2.64
CA LYS A 56 -3.35 -1.35 3.82
C LYS A 56 -2.01 -0.71 4.21
N LEU A 57 -1.11 -0.52 3.24
CA LEU A 57 0.21 0.04 3.52
C LEU A 57 0.16 1.50 4.00
N ASN A 58 -0.74 2.31 3.44
CA ASN A 58 -0.90 3.69 3.87
C ASN A 58 -1.57 3.81 5.25
N LEU A 59 -2.47 2.89 5.61
CA LEU A 59 -3.01 2.79 6.97
C LEU A 59 -1.90 2.47 7.98
N LEU A 60 -1.11 1.43 7.71
CA LEU A 60 0.03 1.07 8.56
C LEU A 60 1.03 2.22 8.69
N ARG A 61 1.31 2.95 7.62
CA ARG A 61 2.18 4.14 7.64
C ARG A 61 1.59 5.27 8.48
N ALA A 62 0.27 5.47 8.44
CA ALA A 62 -0.39 6.48 9.28
C ALA A 62 -0.32 6.10 10.77
N GLU A 63 -0.44 4.81 11.09
CA GLU A 63 -0.28 4.28 12.45
C GLU A 63 1.18 4.39 12.93
N GLN A 64 2.16 4.07 12.06
CA GLN A 64 3.59 4.14 12.35
C GLN A 64 4.12 5.58 12.45
N GLY A 65 3.56 6.52 11.69
CA GLY A 65 3.86 7.95 11.88
C GLY A 65 3.50 8.48 13.26
N ASN A 66 2.74 7.69 14.04
CA ASN A 66 2.38 7.95 15.43
C ASN A 66 3.08 7.00 16.43
N ARG A 67 3.84 6.02 15.95
CA ARG A 67 4.52 4.99 16.74
C ARG A 67 5.85 4.62 16.09
N ASP A 68 6.92 5.26 16.52
CA ASP A 68 8.24 4.62 16.41
C ASP A 68 8.16 3.25 17.10
N THR A 69 8.65 2.22 16.41
CA THR A 69 8.77 0.79 16.81
C THR A 69 7.50 -0.08 16.70
N VAL A 70 7.51 -1.00 15.71
CA VAL A 70 7.62 -2.46 15.89
C VAL A 70 7.52 -3.12 14.50
N GLU A 71 8.52 -3.94 14.20
CA GLU A 71 8.65 -4.75 12.98
C GLU A 71 7.63 -5.89 12.89
N ASN A 72 7.52 -6.47 11.68
CA ASN A 72 6.90 -7.76 11.32
C ASN A 72 5.35 -7.81 11.29
N GLN A 73 4.68 -8.43 10.32
CA GLN A 73 5.09 -9.12 9.10
C GLN A 73 3.85 -9.29 8.20
N CYS A 74 4.13 -9.66 6.96
CA CYS A 74 3.21 -10.09 5.92
C CYS A 74 2.38 -11.33 6.30
N GLY A 75 1.17 -11.44 5.73
CA GLY A 75 0.66 -12.76 5.30
C GLY A 75 -0.59 -13.31 5.99
N SER A 76 -1.51 -13.78 5.16
CA SER A 76 -2.58 -14.76 5.40
C SER A 76 -3.71 -14.42 6.38
N SER A 77 -4.89 -14.26 5.79
CA SER A 77 -6.13 -15.00 6.05
C SER A 77 -6.37 -15.63 7.43
N THR A 78 -7.64 -15.51 7.82
CA THR A 78 -8.37 -16.16 8.92
C THR A 78 -8.19 -15.55 10.32
N ASP A 79 -9.17 -14.73 10.73
CA ASP A 79 -10.05 -15.23 11.78
C ASP A 79 -11.43 -14.56 11.77
N VAL A 80 -12.44 -15.42 11.72
CA VAL A 80 -13.84 -15.10 11.96
C VAL A 80 -13.96 -14.88 13.45
N ASN A 81 -13.99 -13.63 13.92
CA ASN A 81 -14.45 -13.38 15.28
C ASN A 81 -15.24 -12.07 15.37
N GLN A 82 -16.41 -12.11 14.76
CA GLN A 82 -17.49 -11.19 15.06
C GLN A 82 -18.12 -11.57 16.41
N SER A 83 -17.36 -11.41 17.50
CA SER A 83 -17.90 -11.40 18.86
C SER A 83 -17.98 -9.97 19.35
N ARG A 84 -19.10 -9.32 19.00
CA ARG A 84 -19.83 -8.33 19.85
C ARG A 84 -21.00 -7.74 19.06
N CYS A 85 -22.04 -8.55 18.86
CA CYS A 85 -23.39 -8.02 18.82
C CYS A 85 -24.04 -8.41 20.15
N SER A 86 -23.89 -7.55 21.13
CA SER A 86 -24.64 -7.63 22.39
C SER A 86 -24.83 -6.20 22.84
N PHE A 87 -26.03 -5.66 22.61
CA PHE A 87 -26.81 -4.96 23.62
C PHE A 87 -28.16 -4.63 23.00
N GLN A 88 -29.08 -5.56 23.22
CA GLN A 88 -30.51 -5.37 23.15
C GLN A 88 -30.95 -5.07 24.58
N GLN A 89 -31.64 -3.95 24.78
CA GLN A 89 -32.75 -3.75 25.72
C GLN A 89 -33.41 -2.43 25.36
#